data_AF-A0A8B8C1X9-F1
#
_entry.id   AF-A0A8B8C1X9-F1
#
_cell.length_a   1.000
_cell.length_b   1.000
_cell.length_c   1.000
_cell.angle_alpha   90.00
_cell.angle_beta   90.00
_cell.angle_gamma   90.00
#
_symmetry.space_group_name_H-M   'P 1'
#
loop_
_entity.id
_entity.type
_entity.pdbx_description
1 polymer ?
#
loop_
_entity_poly.entity_id
_entity_poly.type
_entity_poly.pdbx_seq_one_letter_code
_entity_poly.pdbx_strand_id
1 'polypeptide(L)'
;MYRAVHFICWYCVSLGFLFVTSYENIALNKAAHYVLYGEMGERKDADVVVDGRKLYTDGKCLSTKNDGELLIDFGDIISIHHITTYIKVPSGFAYLGIRGSNRSDSWGYICGRTRIHSGRTVYNISCKFDARYVSLSLLNWFGYTDTSADLCEVETYGCHTQGRYGENCSIPCPQNCQEGRCDIVEGTCLGCINGYHGPRCCRECGSGTFGRECREICGKCMGNNTCHHINGTCMEGCIPGLSGILCDQECGNNTFGQDCTSVCGHCSENEHCHHINGSCLNGCDPGFNRLMCDQGCMNGSFGKNCIERCGSNCISCNAVTGVCEIGCSPGYEGTFCEQKCPHGRYGINCGQTCPSNCKGCNRFSGVCEFGCQSGWKGTLCEYIGRYNNLN
;
A
#
# COMPACT_ATOMS: atom_id res chain seq x y z
N MET A 1 -36.55 13.15 -2.88
CA MET A 1 -36.93 12.04 -3.78
C MET A 1 -35.77 11.06 -3.87
N TYR A 2 -35.70 10.06 -3.00
CA TYR A 2 -34.81 8.91 -3.17
C TYR A 2 -35.63 7.66 -2.84
N ARG A 3 -35.90 6.85 -3.88
CA ARG A 3 -36.61 5.58 -3.78
C ARG A 3 -35.63 4.52 -3.29
N ALA A 4 -35.79 4.06 -2.05
CA ALA A 4 -35.17 2.83 -1.58
C ALA A 4 -35.85 1.66 -2.30
N VAL A 5 -35.11 0.96 -3.17
CA VAL A 5 -35.57 -0.27 -3.80
C VAL A 5 -35.31 -1.42 -2.83
N HIS A 6 -36.30 -1.73 -1.99
CA HIS A 6 -36.36 -2.98 -1.27
C HIS A 6 -36.70 -4.10 -2.26
N PHE A 7 -35.73 -4.93 -2.64
CA PHE A 7 -36.01 -6.22 -3.27
C PHE A 7 -36.50 -7.20 -2.19
N ILE A 8 -37.81 -7.18 -1.98
CA ILE A 8 -38.53 -8.23 -1.25
C ILE A 8 -38.63 -9.42 -2.21
N CYS A 9 -37.91 -10.49 -1.89
CA CYS A 9 -38.04 -11.76 -2.60
C CYS A 9 -39.34 -12.43 -2.16
N TRP A 10 -40.33 -12.53 -3.05
CA TRP A 10 -41.62 -13.14 -2.77
C TRP A 10 -41.90 -14.33 -3.69
N TYR A 11 -42.28 -15.43 -3.03
CA TYR A 11 -42.98 -16.63 -3.48
C TYR A 11 -42.31 -17.63 -4.44
N CYS A 12 -42.21 -18.87 -3.94
CA CYS A 12 -42.92 -19.99 -4.55
C CYS A 12 -43.32 -21.02 -3.49
N VAL A 13 -44.63 -21.10 -3.22
CA VAL A 13 -45.29 -22.27 -2.62
C VAL A 13 -45.60 -23.21 -3.78
N SER A 14 -45.20 -24.48 -3.68
CA SER A 14 -46.11 -25.63 -3.76
C SER A 14 -45.39 -26.94 -4.07
N LEU A 15 -46.01 -28.01 -3.59
CA LEU A 15 -45.92 -29.41 -4.01
C LEU A 15 -44.73 -30.21 -3.46
N GLY A 16 -45.07 -31.03 -2.46
CA GLY A 16 -44.25 -32.14 -2.03
C GLY A 16 -43.94 -33.06 -3.21
N PHE A 17 -42.66 -33.13 -3.50
CA PHE A 17 -42.05 -34.25 -4.18
C PHE A 17 -41.07 -34.87 -3.20
N LEU A 18 -41.23 -36.16 -2.95
CA LEU A 18 -40.18 -37.01 -2.40
C LEU A 18 -39.06 -37.03 -3.46
N PHE A 19 -38.07 -36.15 -3.35
CA PHE A 19 -36.88 -36.23 -4.17
C PHE A 19 -35.78 -37.01 -3.44
N VAL A 20 -35.21 -37.91 -4.22
CA VAL A 20 -34.23 -38.93 -3.91
C VAL A 20 -32.89 -38.27 -3.50
N THR A 21 -32.23 -38.81 -2.47
CA THR A 21 -30.86 -38.47 -2.03
C THR A 21 -29.88 -38.63 -3.21
N SER A 22 -28.77 -37.94 -3.39
CA SER A 22 -27.71 -37.45 -2.51
C SER A 22 -26.56 -37.00 -3.45
N TYR A 23 -25.52 -36.37 -2.92
CA TYR A 23 -24.18 -36.32 -3.53
C TYR A 23 -23.82 -37.57 -4.34
N GLU A 24 -23.10 -37.40 -5.46
CA GLU A 24 -22.68 -38.49 -6.35
C GLU A 24 -21.32 -39.06 -5.93
N ASN A 25 -21.06 -40.34 -6.23
CA ASN A 25 -19.75 -40.94 -6.00
C ASN A 25 -18.73 -40.41 -7.01
N ILE A 26 -18.08 -39.29 -6.66
CA ILE A 26 -17.08 -38.58 -7.46
C ILE A 26 -15.78 -39.37 -7.66
N ALA A 27 -15.55 -40.43 -6.88
CA ALA A 27 -14.41 -41.33 -7.05
C ALA A 27 -14.62 -42.37 -8.16
N LEU A 28 -15.86 -42.62 -8.59
CA LEU A 28 -16.19 -43.69 -9.52
C LEU A 28 -15.39 -43.57 -10.83
N ASN A 29 -14.64 -44.63 -11.16
CA ASN A 29 -13.77 -44.72 -12.33
C ASN A 29 -12.70 -43.62 -12.43
N LYS A 30 -12.31 -43.01 -11.30
CA LYS A 30 -11.18 -42.08 -11.25
C LYS A 30 -9.85 -42.83 -11.22
N ALA A 31 -8.77 -42.14 -11.60
CA ALA A 31 -7.44 -42.69 -11.54
C ALA A 31 -7.05 -42.92 -10.07
N ALA A 32 -6.72 -44.17 -9.74
CA ALA A 32 -6.29 -44.55 -8.41
C ALA A 32 -4.95 -45.27 -8.47
N HIS A 33 -4.01 -44.85 -7.64
CA HIS A 33 -2.66 -45.45 -7.58
C HIS A 33 -2.32 -45.82 -6.15
N TYR A 34 -1.69 -46.98 -5.97
CA TYR A 34 -1.10 -47.39 -4.70
C TYR A 34 0.39 -47.10 -4.71
N VAL A 35 0.85 -46.28 -3.77
CA VAL A 35 2.23 -45.77 -3.67
C VAL A 35 2.93 -46.43 -2.49
N LEU A 36 4.04 -47.12 -2.73
CA LEU A 36 4.81 -47.81 -1.70
C LEU A 36 5.89 -46.90 -1.08
N TYR A 37 6.02 -46.89 0.26
CA TYR A 37 6.98 -46.01 0.95
C TYR A 37 8.44 -46.52 0.86
N GLY A 38 8.66 -47.83 0.68
CA GLY A 38 10.00 -48.45 0.72
C GLY A 38 10.73 -48.62 -0.62
N GLU A 39 10.03 -48.55 -1.76
CA GLU A 39 10.54 -48.92 -3.09
C GLU A 39 10.52 -47.74 -4.08
N MET A 40 11.24 -46.65 -3.76
CA MET A 40 11.38 -45.46 -4.64
C MET A 40 10.05 -44.92 -5.23
N GLY A 41 8.93 -45.07 -4.52
CA GLY A 41 7.63 -44.53 -4.95
C GLY A 41 7.01 -45.24 -6.17
N GLU A 42 7.29 -46.54 -6.37
CA GLU A 42 6.59 -47.34 -7.38
C GLU A 42 5.07 -47.19 -7.24
N ARG A 43 4.40 -46.84 -8.34
CA ARG A 43 2.95 -46.66 -8.44
C ARG A 43 2.33 -47.88 -9.08
N LYS A 44 1.43 -48.54 -8.36
CA LYS A 44 0.64 -49.66 -8.89
C LYS A 44 -0.78 -49.17 -9.17
N ASP A 45 -1.34 -49.56 -10.31
CA ASP A 45 -2.73 -49.24 -10.63
C ASP A 45 -3.67 -49.86 -9.60
N ALA A 46 -4.56 -49.04 -9.08
CA ALA A 46 -5.47 -49.36 -7.99
C ALA A 46 -6.92 -49.05 -8.34
N ASP A 47 -7.25 -48.83 -9.62
CA ASP A 47 -8.59 -48.46 -10.11
C ASP A 47 -9.68 -49.43 -9.66
N VAL A 48 -9.32 -50.69 -9.37
CA VAL A 48 -10.21 -51.71 -8.80
C VAL A 48 -10.90 -51.27 -7.50
N VAL A 49 -10.33 -50.34 -6.74
CA VAL A 49 -10.91 -49.87 -5.48
C VAL A 49 -11.91 -48.73 -5.67
N VAL A 50 -12.09 -48.23 -6.89
CA VAL A 50 -13.03 -47.14 -7.22
C VAL A 50 -13.92 -47.50 -8.42
N ASP A 51 -14.09 -48.79 -8.69
CA ASP A 51 -14.87 -49.30 -9.84
C ASP A 51 -16.38 -49.43 -9.55
N GLY A 52 -16.81 -49.17 -8.31
CA GLY A 52 -18.20 -49.21 -7.88
C GLY A 52 -18.77 -50.62 -7.72
N ARG A 53 -17.97 -51.67 -7.88
CA ARG A 53 -18.44 -53.05 -7.79
C ARG A 53 -18.59 -53.53 -6.35
N LYS A 54 -18.19 -52.73 -5.35
CA LYS A 54 -18.38 -52.98 -3.92
C LYS A 54 -18.09 -54.43 -3.58
N LEU A 55 -16.89 -54.88 -3.94
CA LEU A 55 -16.50 -56.28 -3.99
C LEU A 55 -16.36 -56.88 -2.57
N TYR A 56 -17.49 -57.02 -1.89
CA TYR A 56 -17.62 -57.42 -0.49
C TYR A 56 -17.87 -58.92 -0.34
N THR A 57 -18.20 -59.64 -1.42
CA THR A 57 -18.43 -61.09 -1.38
C THR A 57 -17.51 -61.85 -2.33
N ASP A 58 -17.25 -61.38 -3.56
CA ASP A 58 -16.68 -62.24 -4.63
C ASP A 58 -15.57 -61.60 -5.51
N GLY A 59 -14.94 -60.47 -5.12
CA GLY A 59 -13.98 -59.76 -5.98
C GLY A 59 -12.60 -59.45 -5.40
N LYS A 60 -11.72 -58.96 -6.29
CA LYS A 60 -10.31 -58.63 -6.05
C LYS A 60 -10.18 -57.34 -5.22
N CYS A 61 -9.99 -57.45 -3.90
CA CYS A 61 -9.54 -56.32 -3.10
C CYS A 61 -8.04 -56.04 -3.37
N LEU A 62 -7.62 -54.79 -3.24
CA LEU A 62 -6.21 -54.41 -3.28
C LEU A 62 -5.55 -54.78 -1.95
N SER A 63 -4.60 -55.70 -1.97
CA SER A 63 -3.88 -56.12 -0.75
C SER A 63 -2.75 -55.15 -0.40
N THR A 64 -2.79 -54.57 0.81
CA THR A 64 -1.83 -53.58 1.29
C THR A 64 -0.77 -54.21 2.19
N LYS A 65 -0.14 -55.30 1.71
CA LYS A 65 0.88 -56.06 2.49
C LYS A 65 2.14 -55.27 2.83
N ASN A 66 2.42 -54.19 2.10
CA ASN A 66 3.57 -53.32 2.29
C ASN A 66 3.09 -51.93 2.73
N ASP A 67 3.83 -51.25 3.58
CA ASP A 67 3.51 -49.88 4.00
C ASP A 67 3.43 -48.96 2.78
N GLY A 68 2.24 -48.43 2.53
CA GLY A 68 1.94 -47.61 1.36
C GLY A 68 0.61 -46.87 1.50
N GLU A 69 0.29 -46.10 0.47
CA GLU A 69 -0.84 -45.19 0.47
C GLU A 69 -1.59 -45.27 -0.86
N LEU A 70 -2.90 -45.44 -0.75
CA LEU A 70 -3.79 -45.27 -1.89
C LEU A 70 -3.99 -43.78 -2.14
N LEU A 71 -3.86 -43.37 -3.39
CA LEU A 71 -4.09 -42.00 -3.85
C LEU A 71 -5.12 -42.02 -4.98
N ILE A 72 -6.22 -41.29 -4.80
CA ILE A 72 -7.28 -41.10 -5.81
C ILE A 72 -7.15 -39.68 -6.35
N ASP A 73 -6.94 -39.51 -7.66
CA ASP A 73 -6.90 -38.20 -8.33
C ASP A 73 -8.25 -37.90 -9.00
N PHE A 74 -8.92 -36.85 -8.55
CA PHE A 74 -10.18 -36.40 -9.13
C PHE A 74 -10.00 -35.60 -10.43
N GLY A 75 -8.77 -35.16 -10.74
CA GLY A 75 -8.42 -34.30 -11.87
C GLY A 75 -8.54 -32.81 -11.55
N ASP A 76 -9.65 -32.42 -10.92
CA ASP A 76 -9.97 -31.06 -10.49
C ASP A 76 -10.12 -30.98 -8.96
N ILE A 77 -10.10 -29.75 -8.41
CA ILE A 77 -10.41 -29.53 -7.00
C ILE A 77 -11.93 -29.49 -6.84
N ILE A 78 -12.48 -30.50 -6.18
CA ILE A 78 -13.91 -30.69 -6.00
C ILE A 78 -14.29 -30.74 -4.52
N SER A 79 -15.53 -30.33 -4.23
CA SER A 79 -16.06 -30.32 -2.88
C SER A 79 -16.51 -31.72 -2.48
N ILE A 80 -15.96 -32.22 -1.37
CA ILE A 80 -16.24 -33.54 -0.80
C ILE A 80 -17.14 -33.35 0.43
N HIS A 81 -18.15 -34.20 0.57
CA HIS A 81 -19.04 -34.25 1.73
C HIS A 81 -18.65 -35.36 2.71
N HIS A 82 -18.48 -36.58 2.18
CA HIS A 82 -18.19 -37.76 2.99
C HIS A 82 -17.52 -38.84 2.17
N ILE A 83 -16.81 -39.74 2.86
CA ILE A 83 -16.05 -40.83 2.27
C ILE A 83 -16.47 -42.12 2.96
N THR A 84 -16.78 -43.14 2.17
CA THR A 84 -17.08 -44.49 2.65
C THR A 84 -16.02 -45.46 2.15
N THR A 85 -15.37 -46.17 3.08
CA THR A 85 -14.31 -47.13 2.77
C THR A 85 -14.72 -48.53 3.18
N TYR A 86 -14.49 -49.49 2.31
CA TYR A 86 -14.81 -50.90 2.51
C TYR A 86 -13.49 -51.66 2.68
N ILE A 87 -13.25 -52.17 3.88
CA ILE A 87 -11.95 -52.70 4.30
C ILE A 87 -12.13 -54.11 4.85
N LYS A 88 -11.20 -55.00 4.53
CA LYS A 88 -11.11 -56.33 5.10
C LYS A 88 -9.77 -56.49 5.83
N VAL A 89 -9.83 -56.86 7.10
CA VAL A 89 -8.66 -57.15 7.94
C VAL A 89 -8.71 -58.63 8.32
N PRO A 90 -7.81 -59.50 7.83
CA PRO A 90 -7.84 -60.94 8.09
C PRO A 90 -7.66 -61.30 9.57
N SER A 91 -6.78 -60.58 10.28
CA SER A 91 -6.47 -60.82 11.70
C SER A 91 -5.95 -59.55 12.37
N GLY A 92 -6.05 -59.47 13.71
CA GLY A 92 -5.55 -58.33 14.48
C GLY A 92 -6.34 -57.04 14.23
N PHE A 93 -5.63 -55.96 13.88
CA PHE A 93 -6.21 -54.65 13.59
C PHE A 93 -5.30 -53.85 12.64
N ALA A 94 -5.87 -52.87 11.93
CA ALA A 94 -5.17 -51.91 11.10
C ALA A 94 -5.56 -50.47 11.46
N TYR A 95 -4.68 -49.50 11.24
CA TYR A 95 -5.02 -48.09 11.37
C TYR A 95 -5.31 -47.49 9.99
N LEU A 96 -6.50 -46.94 9.81
CA LEU A 96 -6.89 -46.19 8.62
C LEU A 96 -6.71 -44.70 8.87
N GLY A 97 -5.95 -44.02 8.02
CA GLY A 97 -5.90 -42.56 7.93
C GLY A 97 -6.44 -42.10 6.59
N ILE A 98 -7.36 -41.12 6.60
CA ILE A 98 -7.92 -40.50 5.39
C ILE A 98 -7.52 -39.03 5.35
N ARG A 99 -7.02 -38.57 4.20
CA ARG A 99 -6.62 -37.18 3.98
C ARG A 99 -7.12 -36.64 2.64
N GLY A 100 -7.30 -35.34 2.59
CA GLY A 100 -7.55 -34.58 1.36
C GLY A 100 -6.42 -33.61 1.06
N SER A 101 -5.94 -33.55 -0.17
CA SER A 101 -4.87 -32.64 -0.60
C SER A 101 -5.15 -32.04 -1.97
N ASN A 102 -4.59 -30.85 -2.21
CA ASN A 102 -4.54 -30.25 -3.56
C ASN A 102 -3.27 -30.64 -4.31
N ARG A 103 -2.33 -31.32 -3.64
CA ARG A 103 -1.08 -31.81 -4.18
C ARG A 103 -1.10 -33.34 -4.17
N SER A 104 -0.30 -33.96 -5.03
CA SER A 104 -0.13 -35.41 -5.07
C SER A 104 0.69 -35.96 -3.90
N ASP A 105 0.97 -35.15 -2.88
CA ASP A 105 1.66 -35.54 -1.66
C ASP A 105 0.64 -35.78 -0.52
N SER A 106 1.03 -36.63 0.43
CA SER A 106 0.20 -37.07 1.57
C SER A 106 0.03 -35.99 2.65
N TRP A 107 0.44 -34.76 2.36
CA TRP A 107 0.45 -33.62 3.28
C TRP A 107 -0.81 -32.80 3.02
N GLY A 108 -1.90 -33.19 3.67
CA GLY A 108 -3.21 -32.59 3.46
C GLY A 108 -4.09 -32.57 4.71
N TYR A 109 -5.30 -32.01 4.54
CA TYR A 109 -6.35 -31.96 5.54
C TYR A 109 -6.64 -33.37 6.08
N ILE A 110 -6.56 -33.54 7.40
CA ILE A 110 -6.88 -34.83 8.03
C ILE A 110 -8.39 -34.94 8.13
N CYS A 111 -8.97 -35.80 7.30
CA CYS A 111 -10.39 -36.12 7.36
C CYS A 111 -10.68 -37.01 8.58
N GLY A 112 -9.88 -38.05 8.79
CA GLY A 112 -10.03 -38.89 9.98
C GLY A 112 -8.95 -39.94 10.16
N ARG A 113 -8.88 -40.48 11.37
CA ARG A 113 -8.06 -41.63 11.71
C ARG A 113 -8.85 -42.58 12.59
N THR A 114 -8.82 -43.86 12.29
CA THR A 114 -9.55 -44.88 13.07
C THR A 114 -8.80 -46.20 13.12
N ARG A 115 -9.14 -47.03 14.10
CA ARG A 115 -8.64 -48.40 14.25
C ARG A 115 -9.70 -49.38 13.76
N ILE A 116 -9.35 -50.20 12.77
CA ILE A 116 -10.23 -51.22 12.19
C ILE A 116 -9.78 -52.59 12.73
N HIS A 117 -10.70 -53.33 13.35
CA HIS A 117 -10.43 -54.66 13.89
C HIS A 117 -10.61 -55.75 12.82
N SER A 118 -10.14 -56.96 13.10
CA SER A 118 -10.29 -58.10 12.19
C SER A 118 -11.75 -58.36 11.80
N GLY A 119 -11.96 -58.69 10.53
CA GLY A 119 -13.26 -58.82 9.89
C GLY A 119 -13.39 -57.88 8.70
N ARG A 120 -14.62 -57.77 8.19
CA ARG A 120 -14.96 -56.79 7.16
C ARG A 120 -15.63 -55.59 7.82
N THR A 121 -15.21 -54.38 7.46
CA THR A 121 -15.72 -53.14 8.02
C THR A 121 -16.05 -52.15 6.92
N VAL A 122 -17.20 -51.47 7.06
CA VAL A 122 -17.55 -50.28 6.28
C VAL A 122 -17.35 -49.09 7.20
N TYR A 123 -16.43 -48.21 6.82
CA TYR A 123 -16.14 -46.99 7.58
C TYR A 123 -16.61 -45.79 6.78
N ASN A 124 -17.64 -45.12 7.28
CA ASN A 124 -18.15 -43.88 6.72
C ASN A 124 -17.70 -42.72 7.61
N ILE A 125 -17.08 -41.71 7.00
CA ILE A 125 -16.72 -40.47 7.67
C ILE A 125 -17.21 -39.27 6.87
N SER A 126 -17.88 -38.35 7.56
CA SER A 126 -18.25 -37.05 6.98
C SER A 126 -17.09 -36.08 7.12
N CYS A 127 -16.60 -35.59 5.98
CA CYS A 127 -15.50 -34.65 5.91
C CYS A 127 -15.79 -33.65 4.80
N LYS A 128 -16.07 -32.41 5.19
CA LYS A 128 -16.43 -31.31 4.29
C LYS A 128 -15.19 -30.51 3.94
N PHE A 129 -14.63 -30.73 2.75
CA PHE A 129 -13.44 -30.01 2.29
C PHE A 129 -13.35 -30.05 0.77
N ASP A 130 -12.56 -29.14 0.20
CA ASP A 130 -12.20 -29.16 -1.22
C ASP A 130 -10.85 -29.85 -1.39
N ALA A 131 -10.76 -30.83 -2.29
CA ALA A 131 -9.49 -31.47 -2.64
C ALA A 131 -9.47 -31.95 -4.08
N ARG A 132 -8.26 -32.07 -4.64
CA ARG A 132 -8.01 -32.79 -5.89
C ARG A 132 -7.65 -34.25 -5.64
N TYR A 133 -6.97 -34.53 -4.53
CA TYR A 133 -6.54 -35.87 -4.16
C TYR A 133 -7.16 -36.28 -2.84
N VAL A 134 -7.64 -37.51 -2.77
CA VAL A 134 -7.95 -38.19 -1.50
C VAL A 134 -6.95 -39.32 -1.33
N SER A 135 -6.32 -39.37 -0.15
CA SER A 135 -5.35 -40.40 0.18
C SER A 135 -5.76 -41.22 1.39
N LEU A 136 -5.51 -42.52 1.32
CA LEU A 136 -5.82 -43.49 2.36
C LEU A 136 -4.54 -44.24 2.71
N SER A 137 -4.09 -44.08 3.95
CA SER A 137 -2.96 -44.82 4.50
C SER A 137 -3.46 -45.91 5.45
N LEU A 138 -2.94 -47.12 5.26
CA LEU A 138 -3.13 -48.24 6.17
C LEU A 138 -1.78 -48.53 6.82
N LEU A 139 -1.63 -48.15 8.09
CA LEU A 139 -0.36 -48.27 8.81
C LEU A 139 -0.43 -49.37 9.87
N ASN A 140 0.66 -50.12 10.01
CA ASN A 140 0.85 -51.09 11.09
C ASN A 140 1.94 -50.57 12.05
N TRP A 141 1.55 -49.99 13.19
CA TRP A 141 2.49 -49.28 14.09
C TRP A 141 3.55 -50.20 14.75
N PHE A 142 3.36 -51.52 14.78
CA PHE A 142 4.15 -52.41 15.64
C PHE A 142 5.00 -53.49 14.95
N GLY A 143 5.07 -53.53 13.61
CA GLY A 143 6.09 -54.30 12.88
C GLY A 143 6.23 -55.80 13.21
N TYR A 144 5.26 -56.43 13.87
CA TYR A 144 5.43 -57.81 14.39
C TYR A 144 4.23 -58.75 14.18
N THR A 145 3.21 -58.35 13.41
CA THR A 145 2.17 -59.30 12.98
C THR A 145 1.84 -59.09 11.50
N ASP A 146 1.79 -60.19 10.74
CA ASP A 146 1.39 -60.31 9.33
C ASP A 146 -0.11 -59.95 9.13
N THR A 147 -0.49 -58.73 9.53
CA THR A 147 -1.85 -58.22 9.40
C THR A 147 -1.91 -57.32 8.19
N SER A 148 -2.00 -57.94 7.02
CA SER A 148 -2.39 -57.25 5.78
C SER A 148 -3.80 -56.69 5.91
N ALA A 149 -4.05 -55.50 5.40
CA ALA A 149 -5.41 -55.01 5.20
C ALA A 149 -5.69 -55.00 3.69
N ASP A 150 -6.92 -55.31 3.31
CA ASP A 150 -7.33 -55.26 1.92
C ASP A 150 -8.34 -54.11 1.75
N LEU A 151 -8.04 -53.18 0.84
CA LEU A 151 -8.96 -52.14 0.40
C LEU A 151 -9.84 -52.70 -0.71
N CYS A 152 -11.14 -52.79 -0.46
CA CYS A 152 -12.07 -53.42 -1.39
C CYS A 152 -12.87 -52.40 -2.22
N GLU A 153 -13.18 -51.24 -1.65
CA GLU A 153 -13.88 -50.14 -2.35
C GLU A 153 -13.69 -48.83 -1.57
N VAL A 154 -13.60 -47.70 -2.26
CA VAL A 154 -13.60 -46.34 -1.72
C VAL A 154 -14.59 -45.50 -2.50
N GLU A 155 -15.66 -45.09 -1.84
CA GLU A 155 -16.64 -44.16 -2.38
C GLU A 155 -16.39 -42.78 -1.79
N THR A 156 -16.22 -41.77 -2.64
CA THR A 156 -16.14 -40.37 -2.21
C THR A 156 -17.35 -39.66 -2.74
N TYR A 157 -18.13 -39.03 -1.87
CA TYR A 157 -19.38 -38.37 -2.23
C TYR A 157 -19.25 -36.86 -2.15
N GLY A 158 -19.59 -36.15 -3.23
CA GLY A 158 -19.44 -34.70 -3.31
C GLY A 158 -20.10 -34.09 -4.55
N CYS A 159 -19.60 -32.92 -4.96
CA CYS A 159 -20.07 -32.21 -6.16
C CYS A 159 -19.07 -32.35 -7.31
N HIS A 160 -19.51 -32.88 -8.45
CA HIS A 160 -18.69 -32.98 -9.66
C HIS A 160 -18.32 -31.62 -10.26
N THR A 161 -19.18 -30.61 -10.11
CA THR A 161 -18.93 -29.26 -10.61
C THR A 161 -18.35 -28.38 -9.51
N GLN A 162 -17.19 -27.78 -9.77
CA GLN A 162 -16.56 -26.84 -8.84
C GLN A 162 -17.46 -25.64 -8.54
N GLY A 163 -17.40 -25.14 -7.31
CA GLY A 163 -18.09 -23.92 -6.90
C GLY A 163 -19.61 -24.08 -6.83
N ARG A 164 -20.09 -25.30 -6.56
CA ARG A 164 -21.50 -25.58 -6.30
C ARG A 164 -21.66 -26.29 -4.96
N TYR A 165 -22.79 -26.03 -4.31
CA TYR A 165 -23.14 -26.56 -3.00
C TYR A 165 -24.62 -26.93 -2.92
N GLY A 166 -25.02 -27.48 -1.77
CA GLY A 166 -26.34 -28.01 -1.49
C GLY A 166 -26.45 -29.49 -1.85
N GLU A 167 -27.52 -30.12 -1.37
CA GLU A 167 -27.71 -31.58 -1.45
C GLU A 167 -27.65 -32.15 -2.88
N ASN A 168 -28.01 -31.34 -3.88
CA ASN A 168 -28.01 -31.70 -5.30
C ASN A 168 -26.97 -30.91 -6.12
N CYS A 169 -25.97 -30.30 -5.47
CA CYS A 169 -24.89 -29.55 -6.14
C CYS A 169 -25.40 -28.54 -7.17
N SER A 170 -26.57 -27.94 -6.93
CA SER A 170 -27.28 -27.10 -7.90
C SER A 170 -27.12 -25.61 -7.59
N ILE A 171 -26.72 -25.26 -6.37
CA ILE A 171 -26.61 -23.87 -5.93
C ILE A 171 -25.16 -23.41 -6.16
N PRO A 172 -24.91 -22.34 -6.92
CA PRO A 172 -23.55 -21.80 -7.08
C PRO A 172 -23.07 -21.18 -5.76
N CYS A 173 -21.78 -21.31 -5.47
CA CYS A 173 -21.16 -20.61 -4.35
C CYS A 173 -21.35 -19.09 -4.47
N PRO A 174 -21.43 -18.36 -3.35
CA PRO A 174 -21.50 -16.90 -3.37
C PRO A 174 -20.39 -16.27 -4.21
N GLN A 175 -20.74 -15.24 -4.99
CA GLN A 175 -19.86 -14.62 -5.99
C GLN A 175 -18.51 -14.15 -5.43
N ASN A 176 -18.51 -13.62 -4.21
CA ASN A 176 -17.33 -13.02 -3.58
C ASN A 176 -16.55 -14.00 -2.69
N CYS A 177 -16.86 -15.31 -2.74
CA CYS A 177 -16.01 -16.32 -2.13
C CYS A 177 -14.65 -16.35 -2.86
N GLN A 178 -13.57 -16.43 -2.11
CA GLN A 178 -12.24 -16.64 -2.65
C GLN A 178 -12.22 -17.94 -3.48
N GLU A 179 -11.70 -17.86 -4.71
CA GLU A 179 -11.62 -18.99 -5.67
C GLU A 179 -12.99 -19.62 -6.01
N GLY A 180 -14.10 -18.94 -5.70
CA GLY A 180 -15.45 -19.48 -5.89
C GLY A 180 -15.76 -20.70 -5.03
N ARG A 181 -15.09 -20.86 -3.88
CA ARG A 181 -15.24 -22.04 -3.01
C ARG A 181 -16.04 -21.75 -1.74
N CYS A 182 -16.90 -22.68 -1.37
CA CYS A 182 -17.77 -22.58 -0.21
C CYS A 182 -18.07 -23.96 0.37
N ASP A 183 -18.47 -24.00 1.64
CA ASP A 183 -18.92 -25.23 2.31
C ASP A 183 -20.03 -25.88 1.49
N ILE A 184 -19.85 -27.16 1.21
CA ILE A 184 -20.74 -27.94 0.32
C ILE A 184 -22.18 -28.05 0.85
N VAL A 185 -22.40 -27.84 2.15
CA VAL A 185 -23.75 -27.89 2.77
C VAL A 185 -24.30 -26.49 3.00
N GLU A 186 -23.53 -25.63 3.66
CA GLU A 186 -23.99 -24.33 4.15
C GLU A 186 -23.83 -23.20 3.12
N GLY A 187 -22.96 -23.38 2.13
CA GLY A 187 -22.57 -22.32 1.19
C GLY A 187 -21.75 -21.21 1.85
N THR A 188 -21.21 -21.45 3.04
CA THR A 188 -20.33 -20.53 3.76
C THR A 188 -18.98 -20.47 3.03
N CYS A 189 -18.50 -19.29 2.65
CA CYS A 189 -17.22 -19.14 1.97
C CYS A 189 -16.07 -19.52 2.91
N LEU A 190 -15.03 -20.18 2.38
CA LEU A 190 -13.78 -20.44 3.12
C LEU A 190 -12.95 -19.16 3.36
N GLY A 191 -13.17 -18.15 2.52
CA GLY A 191 -12.59 -16.82 2.61
C GLY A 191 -13.28 -15.89 1.63
N CYS A 192 -13.15 -14.57 1.85
CA CYS A 192 -13.69 -13.56 0.95
C CYS A 192 -12.58 -12.95 0.08
N ILE A 193 -12.95 -12.52 -1.12
CA ILE A 193 -12.11 -11.60 -1.89
C ILE A 193 -12.02 -10.23 -1.19
N ASN A 194 -11.03 -9.43 -1.55
CA ASN A 194 -10.81 -8.12 -0.95
C ASN A 194 -12.05 -7.22 -1.05
N GLY A 195 -12.35 -6.50 0.02
CA GLY A 195 -13.47 -5.58 0.10
C GLY A 195 -14.79 -6.19 0.53
N TYR A 196 -14.82 -7.48 0.85
CA TYR A 196 -16.01 -8.18 1.31
C TYR A 196 -15.76 -9.00 2.57
N HIS A 197 -16.80 -9.20 3.36
CA HIS A 197 -16.74 -9.98 4.60
C HIS A 197 -18.08 -10.68 4.94
N GLY A 198 -18.04 -11.46 6.02
CA GLY A 198 -19.16 -12.27 6.49
C GLY A 198 -19.16 -13.69 5.92
N PRO A 199 -20.02 -14.58 6.43
CA PRO A 199 -19.97 -16.01 6.12
C PRO A 199 -20.20 -16.34 4.65
N ARG A 200 -20.88 -15.46 3.89
CA ARG A 200 -21.12 -15.63 2.45
C ARG A 200 -20.54 -14.51 1.60
N CYS A 201 -19.67 -13.66 2.18
CA CYS A 201 -19.02 -12.54 1.49
C CYS A 201 -20.00 -11.55 0.80
N CYS A 202 -21.21 -11.42 1.35
CA CYS A 202 -22.24 -10.54 0.79
C CYS A 202 -22.19 -9.10 1.33
N ARG A 203 -21.31 -8.82 2.31
CA ARG A 203 -21.19 -7.51 2.93
C ARG A 203 -19.92 -6.85 2.45
N GLU A 204 -20.03 -5.63 1.95
CA GLU A 204 -18.88 -4.78 1.64
C GLU A 204 -18.22 -4.29 2.93
N CYS A 205 -16.93 -3.95 2.87
CA CYS A 205 -16.27 -3.30 4.00
C CYS A 205 -16.94 -1.96 4.32
N GLY A 206 -17.19 -1.73 5.61
CA GLY A 206 -17.74 -0.47 6.09
C GLY A 206 -16.74 0.68 5.94
N SER A 207 -17.24 1.90 6.01
CA SER A 207 -16.42 3.12 5.95
C SER A 207 -15.24 3.05 6.92
N GLY A 208 -14.06 3.44 6.45
CA GLY A 208 -12.83 3.41 7.24
C GLY A 208 -12.06 2.08 7.17
N THR A 209 -12.57 1.05 6.49
CA THR A 209 -11.88 -0.24 6.31
C THR A 209 -11.90 -0.71 4.86
N PHE A 210 -10.89 -1.50 4.48
CA PHE A 210 -10.79 -2.09 3.15
C PHE A 210 -10.05 -3.43 3.22
N GLY A 211 -9.86 -4.08 2.06
CA GLY A 211 -8.96 -5.22 1.92
C GLY A 211 -9.53 -6.56 2.39
N ARG A 212 -8.67 -7.52 2.75
CA ARG A 212 -9.11 -8.89 3.04
C ARG A 212 -9.83 -8.95 4.38
N GLU A 213 -11.09 -9.38 4.35
CA GLU A 213 -11.97 -9.41 5.53
C GLU A 213 -12.08 -8.05 6.25
N CYS A 214 -11.83 -6.95 5.54
CA CYS A 214 -11.93 -5.58 6.07
C CYS A 214 -10.99 -5.33 7.26
N ARG A 215 -9.78 -5.91 7.23
CA ARG A 215 -8.80 -5.80 8.33
C ARG A 215 -7.89 -4.59 8.17
N GLU A 216 -7.81 -4.04 6.97
CA GLU A 216 -7.03 -2.87 6.62
C GLU A 216 -7.84 -1.60 6.90
N ILE A 217 -7.16 -0.56 7.41
CA ILE A 217 -7.79 0.70 7.83
C ILE A 217 -7.47 1.76 6.78
N CYS A 218 -8.48 2.52 6.33
CA CYS A 218 -8.28 3.64 5.43
C CYS A 218 -7.28 4.65 6.02
N GLY A 219 -6.42 5.23 5.18
CA GLY A 219 -5.63 6.38 5.60
C GLY A 219 -6.48 7.64 5.72
N LYS A 220 -5.81 8.81 5.74
CA LYS A 220 -6.49 10.08 6.00
C LYS A 220 -7.04 10.69 4.71
N CYS A 221 -8.06 10.03 4.16
CA CYS A 221 -8.76 10.51 2.98
C CYS A 221 -9.59 11.76 3.29
N MET A 222 -9.73 12.64 2.30
CA MET A 222 -10.76 13.68 2.33
C MET A 222 -12.18 13.09 2.40
N GLY A 223 -13.12 13.83 2.97
CA GLY A 223 -14.53 13.39 3.03
C GLY A 223 -14.79 12.24 4.01
N ASN A 224 -14.40 12.42 5.28
CA ASN A 224 -14.70 11.49 6.39
C ASN A 224 -13.94 10.14 6.34
N ASN A 225 -12.67 10.14 5.91
CA ASN A 225 -11.80 8.96 5.87
C ASN A 225 -12.41 7.76 5.11
N THR A 226 -13.25 8.02 4.11
CA THR A 226 -13.83 6.96 3.29
C THR A 226 -12.86 6.64 2.16
N CYS A 227 -12.44 5.38 2.09
CA CYS A 227 -11.60 4.87 1.02
C CYS A 227 -12.31 3.75 0.25
N HIS A 228 -11.78 3.41 -0.92
CA HIS A 228 -12.33 2.34 -1.73
C HIS A 228 -12.17 0.98 -1.01
N HIS A 229 -13.29 0.31 -0.75
CA HIS A 229 -13.36 -0.90 0.10
C HIS A 229 -12.46 -2.06 -0.35
N ILE A 230 -12.07 -2.14 -1.63
CA ILE A 230 -11.22 -3.23 -2.14
C ILE A 230 -9.73 -2.96 -1.92
N ASN A 231 -9.25 -1.74 -2.20
CA ASN A 231 -7.82 -1.43 -2.36
C ASN A 231 -7.34 -0.26 -1.50
N GLY A 232 -8.24 0.41 -0.77
CA GLY A 232 -7.89 1.48 0.16
C GLY A 232 -7.66 2.84 -0.47
N THR A 233 -7.86 2.99 -1.78
CA THR A 233 -7.59 4.27 -2.47
C THR A 233 -8.53 5.37 -2.00
N CYS A 234 -7.98 6.55 -1.71
CA CYS A 234 -8.77 7.75 -1.41
C CYS A 234 -9.24 8.41 -2.71
N MET A 235 -10.54 8.32 -3.01
CA MET A 235 -11.12 8.79 -4.27
C MET A 235 -11.14 10.33 -4.39
N GLU A 236 -11.26 11.03 -3.26
CA GLU A 236 -11.28 12.50 -3.17
C GLU A 236 -9.90 13.08 -2.81
N GLY A 237 -8.84 12.27 -2.85
CA GLY A 237 -7.49 12.69 -2.46
C GLY A 237 -7.26 12.74 -0.95
N CYS A 238 -6.11 13.32 -0.57
CA CYS A 238 -5.63 13.35 0.82
C CYS A 238 -6.01 14.64 1.54
N ILE A 239 -6.10 14.58 2.87
CA ILE A 239 -6.09 15.81 3.67
C ILE A 239 -4.73 16.54 3.49
N PRO A 240 -4.69 17.88 3.64
CA PRO A 240 -3.44 18.63 3.51
C PRO A 240 -2.32 18.10 4.41
N GLY A 241 -1.11 17.98 3.84
CA GLY A 241 0.07 17.48 4.52
C GLY A 241 0.34 15.99 4.36
N LEU A 242 -0.51 15.27 3.63
CA LEU A 242 -0.34 13.85 3.30
C LEU A 242 -0.43 13.63 1.78
N SER A 243 0.18 12.53 1.33
CA SER A 243 0.23 12.09 -0.06
C SER A 243 0.19 10.56 -0.15
N GLY A 244 0.27 10.05 -1.38
CA GLY A 244 0.18 8.63 -1.69
C GLY A 244 -1.26 8.18 -1.91
N ILE A 245 -1.43 7.05 -2.60
CA ILE A 245 -2.75 6.53 -2.97
C ILE A 245 -3.63 6.18 -1.75
N LEU A 246 -3.00 5.90 -0.60
CA LEU A 246 -3.65 5.58 0.66
C LEU A 246 -3.68 6.76 1.65
N CYS A 247 -3.06 7.90 1.33
CA CYS A 247 -2.94 9.06 2.23
C CYS A 247 -2.33 8.71 3.60
N ASP A 248 -1.25 7.93 3.56
CA ASP A 248 -0.49 7.42 4.70
C ASP A 248 0.96 7.94 4.73
N GLN A 249 1.34 8.81 3.79
CA GLN A 249 2.68 9.38 3.66
C GLN A 249 2.66 10.89 3.90
N GLU A 250 3.47 11.39 4.83
CA GLU A 250 3.68 12.84 5.00
C GLU A 250 4.36 13.45 3.77
N CYS A 251 4.11 14.74 3.51
CA CYS A 251 4.77 15.44 2.42
C CYS A 251 6.30 15.40 2.57
N GLY A 252 6.97 14.81 1.58
CA GLY A 252 8.43 14.81 1.47
C GLY A 252 8.95 15.87 0.49
N ASN A 253 10.27 15.89 0.26
CA ASN A 253 10.92 16.69 -0.78
C ASN A 253 10.63 18.21 -0.72
N ASN A 254 10.56 18.78 0.48
CA ASN A 254 10.23 20.20 0.69
C ASN A 254 8.92 20.62 0.02
N THR A 255 7.88 19.81 0.20
CA THR A 255 6.53 20.12 -0.27
C THR A 255 5.52 20.18 0.88
N PHE A 256 4.38 20.82 0.65
CA PHE A 256 3.31 20.96 1.64
C PHE A 256 1.94 21.10 0.98
N GLY A 257 0.89 21.10 1.80
CA GLY A 257 -0.47 21.38 1.38
C GLY A 257 -1.21 20.14 0.87
N GLN A 258 -2.27 20.37 0.10
CA GLN A 258 -3.09 19.28 -0.42
C GLN A 258 -2.33 18.49 -1.49
N ASP A 259 -2.32 17.17 -1.34
CA ASP A 259 -1.59 16.23 -2.20
C ASP A 259 -0.09 16.59 -2.39
N CYS A 260 0.47 17.37 -1.45
CA CYS A 260 1.85 17.82 -1.44
C CYS A 260 2.32 18.50 -2.74
N THR A 261 1.45 19.29 -3.37
CA THR A 261 1.77 19.97 -4.65
C THR A 261 2.49 21.30 -4.50
N SER A 262 2.48 21.90 -3.31
CA SER A 262 3.11 23.21 -3.06
C SER A 262 4.54 23.03 -2.57
N VAL A 263 5.46 23.90 -2.99
CA VAL A 263 6.89 23.82 -2.66
C VAL A 263 7.23 24.79 -1.52
N CYS A 264 7.99 24.34 -0.52
CA CYS A 264 8.48 25.18 0.57
C CYS A 264 9.30 26.37 0.05
N GLY A 265 9.23 27.50 0.75
CA GLY A 265 10.13 28.64 0.52
C GLY A 265 11.51 28.44 1.14
N HIS A 266 12.22 29.56 1.34
CA HIS A 266 13.59 29.58 1.83
C HIS A 266 13.66 29.58 3.37
N CYS A 267 13.25 28.46 3.98
CA CYS A 267 13.32 28.26 5.43
C CYS A 267 14.77 28.22 5.92
N SER A 268 15.03 28.88 7.05
CA SER A 268 16.36 28.89 7.65
C SER A 268 16.81 27.55 8.22
N GLU A 269 18.14 27.41 8.35
CA GLU A 269 18.80 26.28 9.03
C GLU A 269 18.52 24.92 8.37
N ASN A 270 18.21 24.92 7.06
CA ASN A 270 17.84 23.73 6.29
C ASN A 270 16.64 22.95 6.88
N GLU A 271 15.77 23.64 7.63
CA GLU A 271 14.55 23.03 8.17
C GLU A 271 13.51 22.82 7.07
N HIS A 272 12.78 21.70 7.15
CA HIS A 272 11.64 21.47 6.27
C HIS A 272 10.48 22.37 6.70
N CYS A 273 9.79 23.00 5.74
CA CYS A 273 8.60 23.75 6.08
C CYS A 273 7.50 22.82 6.61
N HIS A 274 6.57 23.37 7.38
CA HIS A 274 5.48 22.62 7.97
C HIS A 274 4.59 22.02 6.86
N HIS A 275 4.54 20.69 6.78
CA HIS A 275 3.93 19.91 5.69
C HIS A 275 2.45 20.26 5.39
N ILE A 276 1.69 20.82 6.34
CA ILE A 276 0.30 21.24 6.11
C ILE A 276 0.17 22.62 5.45
N ASN A 277 0.90 23.63 5.91
CA ASN A 277 0.65 25.04 5.60
C ASN A 277 1.87 25.79 5.03
N GLY A 278 3.04 25.14 4.96
CA GLY A 278 4.26 25.68 4.40
C GLY A 278 5.02 26.66 5.30
N SER A 279 4.65 26.81 6.57
CA SER A 279 5.34 27.75 7.46
C SER A 279 6.73 27.27 7.88
N CYS A 280 7.70 28.19 8.01
CA CYS A 280 9.04 27.91 8.52
C CYS A 280 9.13 28.23 10.01
N LEU A 281 9.47 27.25 10.86
CA LEU A 281 9.49 27.42 12.32
C LEU A 281 10.63 28.35 12.78
N ASN A 282 11.83 28.21 12.19
CA ASN A 282 13.00 29.02 12.51
C ASN A 282 13.12 30.32 11.68
N GLY A 283 12.08 30.68 10.94
CA GLY A 283 12.04 31.84 10.06
C GLY A 283 12.76 31.60 8.71
N CYS A 284 13.13 32.70 8.06
CA CYS A 284 13.60 32.73 6.68
C CYS A 284 15.07 33.02 6.55
N ASP A 285 15.67 32.43 5.51
CA ASP A 285 17.03 32.75 5.09
C ASP A 285 17.19 34.24 4.74
N PRO A 286 18.44 34.76 4.80
CA PRO A 286 18.71 36.11 4.40
C PRO A 286 18.21 36.42 2.98
N GLY A 287 17.49 37.54 2.84
CA GLY A 287 16.85 37.92 1.58
C GLY A 287 15.38 37.55 1.47
N PHE A 288 14.82 36.76 2.39
CA PHE A 288 13.43 36.31 2.38
C PHE A 288 12.67 36.68 3.65
N ASN A 289 11.34 36.80 3.56
CA ASN A 289 10.44 37.11 4.66
C ASN A 289 9.08 36.40 4.52
N ARG A 290 8.18 36.72 5.47
CA ARG A 290 6.88 36.07 5.74
C ARG A 290 6.99 34.70 6.36
N LEU A 291 5.83 34.16 6.74
CA LEU A 291 5.71 32.89 7.43
C LEU A 291 6.20 31.71 6.59
N MET A 292 6.08 31.78 5.25
CA MET A 292 6.42 30.71 4.31
C MET A 292 7.76 30.94 3.60
N CYS A 293 8.42 32.08 3.83
CA CYS A 293 9.70 32.44 3.22
C CYS A 293 9.69 32.39 1.68
N ASP A 294 8.54 32.69 1.10
CA ASP A 294 8.24 32.68 -0.33
C ASP A 294 8.32 34.08 -0.97
N GLN A 295 8.52 35.11 -0.15
CA GLN A 295 8.67 36.49 -0.59
C GLN A 295 10.05 37.05 -0.24
N GLY A 296 10.68 37.74 -1.20
CA GLY A 296 11.93 38.46 -0.98
C GLY A 296 11.78 39.71 -0.08
N CYS A 297 12.90 40.24 0.41
CA CYS A 297 12.90 41.51 1.14
C CYS A 297 12.31 42.65 0.31
N MET A 298 11.55 43.53 0.97
CA MET A 298 11.14 44.79 0.38
C MET A 298 12.35 45.71 0.25
N ASN A 299 12.30 46.63 -0.72
CA ASN A 299 13.40 47.56 -0.94
C ASN A 299 13.71 48.38 0.34
N GLY A 300 14.97 48.41 0.74
CA GLY A 300 15.41 49.06 1.98
C GLY A 300 15.54 48.15 3.20
N SER A 301 15.23 46.84 3.10
CA SER A 301 15.55 45.85 4.12
C SER A 301 16.39 44.68 3.58
N PHE A 302 17.15 44.04 4.48
CA PHE A 302 18.02 42.92 4.16
C PHE A 302 18.19 41.97 5.35
N GLY A 303 18.95 40.88 5.15
CA GLY A 303 19.35 39.95 6.21
C GLY A 303 18.27 38.92 6.56
N LYS A 304 18.50 38.14 7.62
CA LYS A 304 17.58 37.07 8.08
C LYS A 304 16.20 37.66 8.39
N ASN A 305 15.13 37.07 7.86
CA ASN A 305 13.76 37.60 7.99
C ASN A 305 13.55 39.06 7.53
N CYS A 306 14.49 39.65 6.78
CA CYS A 306 14.47 41.05 6.35
C CYS A 306 14.30 42.07 7.49
N ILE A 307 14.86 41.78 8.67
CA ILE A 307 14.75 42.67 9.85
C ILE A 307 15.76 43.81 9.83
N GLU A 308 16.85 43.67 9.07
CA GLU A 308 17.90 44.68 8.97
C GLU A 308 17.52 45.77 7.96
N ARG A 309 18.02 46.98 8.17
CA ARG A 309 17.71 48.15 7.34
C ARG A 309 18.92 48.62 6.57
N CYS A 310 18.71 48.89 5.29
CA CYS A 310 19.77 49.40 4.44
C CYS A 310 20.20 50.81 4.86
N GLY A 311 21.46 51.16 4.55
CA GLY A 311 21.99 52.49 4.81
C GLY A 311 21.10 53.56 4.16
N SER A 312 20.82 54.65 4.87
CA SER A 312 19.92 55.70 4.38
C SER A 312 20.46 56.45 3.14
N ASN A 313 21.76 56.35 2.88
CA ASN A 313 22.43 56.93 1.71
C ASN A 313 22.66 55.90 0.60
N CYS A 314 22.11 54.71 0.73
CA CYS A 314 22.21 53.64 -0.24
C CYS A 314 21.18 53.89 -1.35
N ILE A 315 21.57 53.83 -2.62
CA ILE A 315 20.61 53.94 -3.74
C ILE A 315 19.74 52.67 -3.81
N SER A 316 20.39 51.51 -3.66
CA SER A 316 19.75 50.21 -3.48
C SER A 316 20.77 49.26 -2.83
N CYS A 317 20.28 48.38 -1.98
CA CYS A 317 21.08 47.41 -1.23
C CYS A 317 20.72 45.99 -1.63
N ASN A 318 21.70 45.10 -1.56
CA ASN A 318 21.50 43.66 -1.70
C ASN A 318 20.64 43.13 -0.53
N ALA A 319 19.55 42.41 -0.83
CA ALA A 319 18.62 41.88 0.16
C ALA A 319 19.21 40.83 1.11
N VAL A 320 20.31 40.18 0.71
CA VAL A 320 21.02 39.16 1.51
C VAL A 320 22.07 39.81 2.39
N THR A 321 22.92 40.66 1.81
CA THR A 321 24.14 41.17 2.46
C THR A 321 24.07 42.63 2.93
N GLY A 322 23.08 43.40 2.46
CA GLY A 322 22.92 44.83 2.76
C GLY A 322 23.85 45.75 1.96
N VAL A 323 24.76 45.20 1.15
CA VAL A 323 25.75 45.97 0.38
C VAL A 323 25.10 46.87 -0.66
N CYS A 324 25.56 48.11 -0.77
CA CYS A 324 25.04 49.11 -1.70
C CYS A 324 25.58 48.92 -3.14
N GLU A 325 25.06 47.91 -3.84
CA GLU A 325 25.58 47.49 -5.16
C GLU A 325 25.44 48.56 -6.25
N ILE A 326 24.35 49.35 -6.23
CA ILE A 326 24.14 50.45 -7.19
C ILE A 326 24.95 51.70 -6.80
N GLY A 327 25.46 51.74 -5.56
CA GLY A 327 26.25 52.83 -5.01
C GLY A 327 25.48 53.76 -4.08
N CYS A 328 26.13 54.87 -3.76
CA CYS A 328 25.78 55.81 -2.71
C CYS A 328 25.25 57.13 -3.24
N SER A 329 24.24 57.64 -2.55
CA SER A 329 23.72 59.00 -2.70
C SER A 329 24.84 60.04 -2.61
N PRO A 330 24.66 61.23 -3.22
CA PRO A 330 25.68 62.27 -3.24
C PRO A 330 26.29 62.55 -1.87
N GLY A 331 27.61 62.72 -1.85
CA GLY A 331 28.34 63.03 -0.64
C GLY A 331 28.78 61.80 0.16
N TYR A 332 28.34 60.58 -0.15
CA TYR A 332 28.68 59.37 0.59
C TYR A 332 29.44 58.34 -0.26
N GLU A 333 30.26 57.54 0.41
CA GLU A 333 30.98 56.38 -0.13
C GLU A 333 31.07 55.25 0.93
N GLY A 334 31.73 54.15 0.58
CA GLY A 334 31.80 52.94 1.40
C GLY A 334 30.86 51.84 0.92
N THR A 335 31.05 50.62 1.41
CA THR A 335 30.26 49.44 0.98
C THR A 335 28.79 49.51 1.41
N PHE A 336 28.50 50.25 2.49
CA PHE A 336 27.15 50.47 3.03
C PHE A 336 26.76 51.96 3.03
N CYS A 337 27.51 52.82 2.31
CA CYS A 337 27.30 54.27 2.23
C CYS A 337 27.30 54.99 3.58
N GLU A 338 28.10 54.49 4.51
CA GLU A 338 28.25 54.99 5.86
C GLU A 338 29.30 56.11 5.97
N GLN A 339 30.19 56.24 4.97
CA GLN A 339 31.31 57.18 4.98
C GLN A 339 30.93 58.45 4.23
N LYS A 340 31.32 59.60 4.79
CA LYS A 340 31.21 60.88 4.08
C LYS A 340 32.37 60.99 3.09
N CYS A 341 32.16 61.68 1.96
CA CYS A 341 33.23 61.91 1.00
C CYS A 341 34.47 62.47 1.69
N PRO A 342 35.65 61.92 1.33
CA PRO A 342 36.90 62.43 1.83
C PRO A 342 37.11 63.86 1.31
N HIS A 343 37.96 64.61 2.02
CA HIS A 343 38.32 65.96 1.60
C HIS A 343 38.77 65.99 0.15
N GLY A 344 38.20 66.92 -0.63
CA GLY A 344 38.51 67.08 -2.04
C GLY A 344 37.70 66.19 -3.00
N ARG A 345 36.69 65.45 -2.53
CA ARG A 345 35.76 64.70 -3.39
C ARG A 345 34.28 65.07 -3.13
N TYR A 346 33.45 64.88 -4.15
CA TYR A 346 32.01 65.16 -4.07
C TYR A 346 31.16 64.29 -5.01
N GLY A 347 29.83 64.39 -4.90
CA GLY A 347 28.87 63.75 -5.81
C GLY A 347 28.54 62.30 -5.44
N ILE A 348 27.84 61.59 -6.34
CA ILE A 348 27.48 60.17 -6.19
C ILE A 348 28.75 59.34 -6.07
N ASN A 349 28.81 58.42 -5.10
CA ASN A 349 29.98 57.59 -4.79
C ASN A 349 31.29 58.39 -4.60
N CYS A 350 31.22 59.69 -4.30
CA CYS A 350 32.39 60.57 -4.25
C CYS A 350 33.27 60.50 -5.53
N GLY A 351 32.65 60.19 -6.68
CA GLY A 351 33.36 59.97 -7.94
C GLY A 351 33.95 61.23 -8.56
N GLN A 352 33.54 62.42 -8.10
CA GLN A 352 34.00 63.70 -8.63
C GLN A 352 35.08 64.31 -7.73
N THR A 353 36.04 65.01 -8.34
CA THR A 353 37.12 65.71 -7.64
C THR A 353 36.79 67.19 -7.51
N CYS A 354 36.98 67.74 -6.32
CA CYS A 354 36.76 69.16 -6.10
C CYS A 354 37.74 70.01 -6.90
N PRO A 355 37.28 71.17 -7.43
CA PRO A 355 38.16 72.11 -8.10
C PRO A 355 39.34 72.51 -7.21
N SER A 356 40.56 72.44 -7.75
CA SER A 356 41.81 72.79 -7.03
C SER A 356 41.82 74.24 -6.55
N ASN A 357 41.03 75.09 -7.20
CA ASN A 357 40.92 76.52 -6.90
C ASN A 357 39.85 76.83 -5.84
N CYS A 358 39.15 75.82 -5.30
CA CYS A 358 38.28 76.02 -4.14
C CYS A 358 39.12 76.18 -2.87
N LYS A 359 38.70 77.05 -1.94
CA LYS A 359 39.18 77.02 -0.54
C LYS A 359 38.54 75.90 0.29
N GLY A 360 37.40 75.40 -0.16
CA GLY A 360 36.74 74.18 0.30
C GLY A 360 35.42 73.99 -0.44
N CYS A 361 35.10 72.76 -0.80
CA CYS A 361 33.96 72.39 -1.64
C CYS A 361 32.88 71.64 -0.83
N ASN A 362 31.61 71.82 -1.20
CA ASN A 362 30.50 71.06 -0.67
C ASN A 362 30.56 69.61 -1.18
N ARG A 363 30.58 68.63 -0.26
CA ARG A 363 30.64 67.20 -0.61
C ARG A 363 29.48 66.65 -1.43
N PHE A 364 28.31 67.31 -1.42
CA PHE A 364 27.14 66.88 -2.19
C PHE A 364 27.18 67.44 -3.62
N SER A 365 27.43 68.75 -3.76
CA SER A 365 27.27 69.48 -5.04
C SER A 365 28.58 69.91 -5.71
N GLY A 366 29.71 69.90 -4.99
CA GLY A 366 31.01 70.37 -5.46
C GLY A 366 31.23 71.89 -5.36
N VAL A 367 30.19 72.65 -4.98
CA VAL A 367 30.23 74.12 -4.89
C VAL A 367 31.27 74.60 -3.88
N CYS A 368 32.09 75.59 -4.24
CA CYS A 368 33.14 76.13 -3.36
C CYS A 368 32.54 77.06 -2.27
N GLU A 369 32.15 76.51 -1.13
CA GLU A 369 31.47 77.24 -0.04
C GLU A 369 32.36 78.28 0.66
N PHE A 370 33.67 78.07 0.66
CA PHE A 370 34.64 79.00 1.28
C PHE A 370 35.24 79.98 0.28
N GLY A 371 34.64 80.09 -0.92
CA GLY A 371 35.10 80.93 -2.00
C GLY A 371 36.33 80.40 -2.73
N CYS A 372 36.82 81.20 -3.67
CA CYS A 372 37.91 80.83 -4.56
C CYS A 372 39.28 81.27 -4.05
N GLN A 373 40.31 80.54 -4.48
CA GLN A 373 41.69 81.01 -4.45
C GLN A 373 41.83 82.29 -5.28
N SER A 374 42.83 83.10 -4.94
CA SER A 374 43.06 84.41 -5.56
C SER A 374 43.12 84.32 -7.09
N GLY A 375 42.38 85.20 -7.76
CA GLY A 375 42.29 85.24 -9.22
C GLY A 375 41.24 84.31 -9.83
N TRP A 376 40.54 83.49 -9.05
CA TRP A 376 39.46 82.62 -9.56
C TRP A 376 38.08 83.11 -9.11
N LYS A 377 37.07 82.87 -9.95
CA LYS A 377 35.65 83.24 -9.74
C LYS A 377 34.75 82.11 -10.28
N GLY A 378 33.48 82.10 -9.88
CA GLY A 378 32.49 81.07 -10.21
C GLY A 378 32.07 80.24 -8.98
N THR A 379 31.00 79.46 -9.10
CA THR A 379 30.52 78.59 -8.00
C THR A 379 31.39 77.34 -7.84
N LEU A 380 32.16 76.97 -8.87
CA LEU A 380 33.15 75.90 -8.87
C LEU A 380 34.57 76.45 -9.09
N CYS A 381 34.78 77.77 -8.97
CA CYS A 381 36.05 78.46 -9.22
C CYS A 381 36.68 78.07 -10.58
N GLU A 382 35.85 78.06 -11.61
CA GLU A 382 36.14 77.52 -12.93
C GLU A 382 36.69 78.55 -13.93
N TYR A 383 36.69 79.86 -13.60
CA TYR A 383 37.23 80.90 -14.46
C TYR A 383 38.12 81.92 -13.73
N ILE A 384 39.11 82.47 -14.45
CA ILE A 384 40.03 83.49 -13.94
C ILE A 384 39.35 84.87 -13.97
N GLY A 385 39.24 85.51 -12.82
CA GLY A 385 38.82 86.90 -12.71
C GLY A 385 39.90 87.83 -13.22
N ARG A 386 39.76 88.34 -14.45
CA ARG A 386 40.62 89.42 -14.95
C ARG A 386 40.45 90.66 -14.07
N TYR A 387 41.55 91.20 -13.55
CA TYR A 387 41.58 92.54 -12.98
C TYR A 387 41.30 93.53 -14.10
N ASN A 388 40.07 94.04 -14.18
CA ASN A 388 39.83 95.29 -14.88
C ASN A 388 40.36 96.41 -13.98
N ASN A 389 41.62 96.79 -14.19
CA ASN A 389 42.06 98.13 -13.87
C ASN A 389 41.31 99.08 -14.81
N LEU A 390 40.24 99.68 -14.30
CA LEU A 390 39.65 100.86 -14.90
C LEU A 390 39.66 101.94 -13.82
N ASN A 391 40.67 102.80 -13.97
CA ASN A 391 40.87 104.18 -13.49
C ASN A 391 40.10 104.66 -12.26
#